data_AF-A0A7C2S801-F1
#
_entry.id   AF-A0A7C2S801-F1
#
_cell.length_a   1.000
_cell.length_b   1.000
_cell.length_c   1.000
_cell.angle_alpha   90.00
_cell.angle_beta   90.00
_cell.angle_gamma   90.00
#
_symmetry.space_group_name_H-M   'P 1'
#
loop_
_entity.id
_entity.type
_entity.pdbx_description
1 polymer ?
#
loop_
_entity_poly.entity_id
_entity_poly.type
_entity_poly.pdbx_seq_one_letter_code
_entity_poly.pdbx_strand_id
1 'polypeptide(L)'
;MRKIPRPRAVEGLTYQVLCGCGKIYVTVNFLDKKPFEVFIRMGHSGGCNYAQTEAIGRLISLALRCGVPLEEITKQLKNIRCPKPLIHRDGTITSCADAIARTLEHFIKGAPVKEPDEGQARLETAPD
;
A
#
# COMPACT_ATOMS: atom_id res chain seq x y z
N MET A 1 12.56 -21.95 -3.28
CA MET A 1 11.73 -21.13 -4.21
C MET A 1 12.65 -20.39 -5.17
N ARG A 2 12.35 -20.39 -6.47
CA ARG A 2 13.10 -19.63 -7.48
C ARG A 2 12.37 -18.32 -7.77
N LYS A 3 13.06 -17.19 -7.61
CA LYS A 3 12.51 -15.86 -7.94
C LYS A 3 12.14 -15.78 -9.42
N ILE A 4 10.89 -15.41 -9.71
CA ILE A 4 10.39 -15.24 -11.08
C ILE A 4 11.07 -14.01 -11.72
N PRO A 5 11.71 -14.12 -12.89
CA PRO A 5 12.30 -12.99 -13.60
C PRO A 5 11.20 -12.00 -14.04
N ARG A 6 11.55 -10.72 -14.12
CA ARG A 6 10.60 -9.68 -14.54
C ARG A 6 10.44 -9.71 -16.07
N PRO A 7 9.22 -9.87 -16.61
CA PRO A 7 8.98 -9.72 -18.05
C PRO A 7 9.27 -8.29 -18.53
N ARG A 8 9.32 -8.09 -19.85
CA ARG A 8 9.51 -6.75 -20.44
C ARG A 8 8.36 -5.79 -20.13
N ALA A 9 7.13 -6.31 -20.05
CA ALA A 9 5.92 -5.53 -19.75
C ALA A 9 4.93 -6.40 -18.98
N VAL A 10 4.14 -5.76 -18.12
CA VAL A 10 3.06 -6.35 -17.32
C VAL A 10 1.93 -5.33 -17.22
N GLU A 11 0.70 -5.81 -17.08
CA GLU A 11 -0.46 -4.97 -16.81
C GLU A 11 -0.54 -4.66 -15.31
N GLY A 12 -1.21 -3.56 -14.94
CA GLY A 12 -1.33 -3.16 -13.54
C GLY A 12 -2.49 -2.23 -13.27
N LEU A 13 -2.91 -2.20 -12.01
CA LEU A 13 -3.94 -1.30 -11.47
C LEU A 13 -3.30 -0.41 -10.41
N THR A 14 -3.57 0.90 -10.47
CA THR A 14 -3.07 1.85 -9.49
C THR A 14 -4.21 2.40 -8.64
N TYR A 15 -4.01 2.36 -7.33
CA TYR A 15 -4.93 2.87 -6.33
C TYR A 15 -4.30 4.09 -5.65
N GLN A 16 -5.06 5.17 -5.54
CA GLN A 16 -4.68 6.30 -4.69
C GLN A 16 -5.30 6.09 -3.30
N VAL A 17 -4.50 6.24 -2.25
CA VAL A 17 -4.94 6.18 -0.85
C VAL A 17 -4.33 7.34 -0.07
N LEU A 18 -5.06 7.88 0.89
CA LEU A 18 -4.57 8.93 1.78
C LEU A 18 -4.05 8.31 3.08
N CYS A 19 -2.91 8.78 3.58
CA CYS A 19 -2.42 8.47 4.93
C CYS A 19 -1.97 9.76 5.63
N GLY A 20 -1.61 9.67 6.91
CA GLY A 20 -1.18 10.87 7.66
C GLY A 20 0.13 11.50 7.16
N CYS A 21 0.87 10.82 6.29
CA CYS A 21 2.07 11.35 5.65
C CYS A 21 1.82 11.94 4.24
N GLY A 22 0.59 11.85 3.73
CA GLY A 22 0.19 12.34 2.41
C GLY A 22 -0.47 11.28 1.52
N LYS A 23 -0.54 11.56 0.22
CA LYS A 23 -1.10 10.63 -0.78
C LYS A 23 -0.10 9.53 -1.09
N ILE A 24 -0.56 8.30 -1.13
CA ILE A 24 0.18 7.11 -1.56
C ILE A 24 -0.51 6.53 -2.79
N TYR A 25 0.29 6.15 -3.78
CA TYR A 25 -0.13 5.43 -4.97
C TYR A 25 0.40 4.00 -4.88
N VAL A 26 -0.50 3.03 -4.87
CA VAL A 26 -0.17 1.60 -4.82
C VAL A 26 -0.55 0.99 -6.17
N THR A 27 0.45 0.55 -6.92
CA THR A 27 0.27 -0.14 -8.19
C THR A 27 0.45 -1.64 -8.00
N VAL A 28 -0.60 -2.43 -8.24
CA VAL A 28 -0.52 -3.90 -8.27
C VAL A 28 -0.38 -4.33 -9.72
N ASN A 29 0.72 -4.99 -10.04
CA ASN A 29 0.99 -5.52 -11.38
C ASN A 29 0.75 -7.04 -11.42
N PHE A 30 0.36 -7.52 -12.58
CA PHE A 30 -0.08 -8.89 -12.78
C PHE A 30 0.84 -9.67 -13.72
N LEU A 31 1.01 -10.95 -13.41
CA LEU A 31 1.54 -11.95 -14.34
C LEU A 31 0.58 -13.13 -14.32
N ASP A 32 0.12 -13.56 -15.49
CA ASP A 32 -0.85 -14.66 -15.63
C ASP A 32 -2.10 -14.48 -14.74
N LYS A 33 -2.64 -13.26 -14.70
CA LYS A 33 -3.79 -12.84 -13.87
C LYS A 33 -3.58 -12.96 -12.36
N LYS A 34 -2.33 -13.13 -11.89
CA LYS A 34 -1.99 -13.17 -10.46
C LYS A 34 -1.12 -11.97 -10.07
N PRO A 35 -1.25 -11.45 -8.83
CA PRO A 35 -0.35 -10.43 -8.32
C PRO A 35 1.10 -10.88 -8.42
N PHE A 36 1.93 -10.05 -9.03
CA PHE A 36 3.32 -10.38 -9.35
C PHE A 36 4.32 -9.40 -8.74
N GLU A 37 4.00 -8.11 -8.76
CA GLU A 37 4.80 -7.07 -8.14
C GLU A 37 3.91 -5.92 -7.67
N VAL A 38 4.38 -5.16 -6.68
CA VAL A 38 3.68 -3.98 -6.17
C VAL A 38 4.64 -2.81 -6.13
N PHE A 39 4.26 -1.71 -6.78
CA PHE A 39 4.97 -0.45 -6.67
C PHE A 39 4.22 0.50 -5.78
N ILE A 40 4.99 1.26 -5.01
CA ILE A 40 4.42 2.21 -4.08
C ILE A 40 5.17 3.52 -4.22
N ARG A 41 4.41 4.60 -4.43
CA ARG A 41 4.93 5.95 -4.56
C ARG A 41 4.17 6.87 -3.63
N MET A 42 4.89 7.75 -2.96
CA MET A 42 4.27 8.90 -2.32
C MET A 42 4.07 10.03 -3.34
N GLY A 43 3.00 10.81 -3.18
CA GLY A 43 2.67 11.93 -4.05
C GLY A 43 3.60 13.14 -3.90
N HIS A 44 4.44 13.15 -2.87
CA HIS A 44 5.55 14.10 -2.72
C HIS A 44 6.88 13.37 -2.75
N SER A 45 7.96 14.11 -3.01
CA SER A 45 9.32 13.58 -3.12
C SER A 45 10.14 13.80 -1.85
N GLY A 46 10.94 12.79 -1.49
CA GLY A 46 11.93 12.90 -0.42
C GLY A 46 11.43 12.61 1.00
N GLY A 47 12.37 12.61 1.95
CA GLY A 47 12.10 12.35 3.37
C GLY A 47 11.95 10.87 3.74
N CYS A 48 11.92 10.60 5.06
CA CYS A 48 11.88 9.23 5.60
C CYS A 48 10.68 8.42 5.11
N ASN A 49 9.51 9.05 5.01
CA ASN A 49 8.28 8.39 4.57
C ASN A 49 8.38 7.90 3.11
N TYR A 50 9.01 8.68 2.22
CA TYR A 50 9.25 8.29 0.83
C TYR A 50 10.18 7.07 0.78
N ALA A 51 11.33 7.16 1.46
CA ALA A 51 12.33 6.09 1.49
C ALA A 51 11.77 4.78 2.08
N GLN A 52 11.02 4.86 3.19
CA GLN A 52 10.38 3.71 3.82
C GLN A 52 9.34 3.07 2.90
N THR A 53 8.51 3.88 2.24
CA THR A 53 7.46 3.40 1.35
C THR A 53 8.04 2.74 0.10
N GLU A 54 9.11 3.28 -0.47
CA GLU A 54 9.85 2.65 -1.56
C GLU A 54 10.49 1.33 -1.12
N ALA A 55 11.11 1.29 0.07
CA ALA A 55 11.68 0.06 0.62
C ALA A 55 10.61 -1.02 0.80
N ILE A 56 9.45 -0.67 1.37
CA ILE A 56 8.31 -1.58 1.53
C ILE A 56 7.85 -2.11 0.17
N GLY A 57 7.61 -1.25 -0.83
CA GLY A 57 7.17 -1.69 -2.17
C GLY A 57 8.17 -2.65 -2.83
N ARG A 58 9.48 -2.38 -2.71
CA ARG A 58 10.54 -3.28 -3.20
C ARG A 58 10.52 -4.64 -2.52
N LEU A 59 10.33 -4.67 -1.20
CA LEU A 59 10.28 -5.92 -0.43
C LEU A 59 9.02 -6.72 -0.73
N ILE A 60 7.85 -6.07 -0.86
CA ILE A 60 6.60 -6.73 -1.29
C ILE A 60 6.80 -7.35 -2.69
N SER A 61 7.33 -6.57 -3.64
CA SER A 61 7.62 -7.06 -4.99
C SER A 61 8.57 -8.26 -4.98
N LEU A 62 9.60 -8.24 -4.13
CA LEU A 62 10.51 -9.37 -3.99
C LEU A 62 9.79 -10.61 -3.43
N ALA A 63 8.98 -10.43 -2.39
CA ALA A 63 8.24 -11.51 -1.73
C ALA A 63 7.25 -12.17 -2.70
N LEU A 64 6.46 -11.39 -3.43
CA LEU A 64 5.53 -11.89 -4.45
C LEU A 64 6.25 -12.69 -5.54
N ARG A 65 7.37 -12.16 -6.06
CA ARG A 65 8.19 -12.85 -7.05
C ARG A 65 8.86 -14.13 -6.53
N CYS A 66 8.94 -14.30 -5.22
CA CYS A 66 9.40 -15.52 -4.57
C CYS A 66 8.25 -16.48 -4.21
N GLY A 67 6.99 -16.13 -4.50
CA GLY A 67 5.82 -16.97 -4.27
C GLY A 67 5.15 -16.80 -2.91
N VAL A 68 5.46 -15.72 -2.17
CA VAL A 68 4.73 -15.38 -0.94
C VAL A 68 3.33 -14.87 -1.32
N PRO A 69 2.24 -15.40 -0.73
CA PRO A 69 0.88 -14.90 -0.99
C PRO A 69 0.72 -13.43 -0.60
N LEU A 70 -0.06 -12.68 -1.38
CA LEU A 70 -0.31 -11.26 -1.12
C LEU A 70 -1.04 -11.06 0.21
N GLU A 71 -1.90 -12.00 0.58
CA GLU A 71 -2.68 -12.03 1.81
C GLU A 71 -1.77 -12.06 3.05
N GLU A 72 -0.72 -12.89 3.02
CA GLU A 72 0.24 -13.01 4.12
C GLU A 72 1.04 -11.71 4.29
N ILE A 73 1.49 -11.12 3.18
CA ILE A 73 2.18 -9.82 3.19
C ILE A 73 1.24 -8.74 3.76
N THR A 74 0.00 -8.69 3.28
CA THR A 74 -1.01 -7.72 3.68
C THR A 74 -1.26 -7.79 5.20
N LYS A 75 -1.35 -9.00 5.75
CA LYS A 75 -1.51 -9.24 7.19
C LYS A 75 -0.35 -8.68 8.02
N GLN A 76 0.89 -8.76 7.54
CA GLN A 76 2.05 -8.22 8.26
C GLN A 76 2.07 -6.69 8.30
N LEU A 77 1.53 -6.03 7.27
CA LEU A 77 1.53 -4.57 7.16
C LEU A 77 0.36 -3.90 7.90
N LYS A 78 -0.75 -4.64 8.05
CA LYS A 78 -1.97 -4.14 8.68
C LYS A 78 -1.74 -3.75 10.13
N ASN A 79 -2.31 -2.62 10.55
CA ASN A 79 -2.22 -2.05 11.89
C ASN A 79 -0.81 -1.65 12.38
N ILE A 80 0.23 -1.66 11.52
CA ILE A 80 1.50 -0.99 11.85
C ILE A 80 1.18 0.48 12.14
N ARG A 81 1.61 1.00 13.30
CA ARG A 81 1.28 2.36 13.75
C ARG A 81 2.50 3.28 13.66
N CYS A 82 2.27 4.51 13.22
CA CYS A 82 3.25 5.58 13.29
C CYS A 82 2.67 6.80 14.03
N PRO A 83 3.47 7.84 14.33
CA PRO A 83 2.99 9.03 15.05
C PRO A 83 2.01 9.92 14.27
N LYS A 84 1.61 9.55 13.05
CA LYS A 84 0.67 10.31 12.21
C LYS A 84 -0.52 9.46 11.75
N PRO A 85 -1.40 9.01 12.66
CA PRO A 85 -2.61 8.31 12.26
C PRO A 85 -3.56 9.28 11.54
N LEU A 86 -4.31 8.77 10.57
CA LEU A 86 -5.31 9.53 9.82
C LEU A 86 -6.69 8.92 10.04
N ILE A 87 -7.58 9.68 10.68
CA ILE A 87 -8.99 9.35 10.81
C ILE A 87 -9.69 9.74 9.51
N HIS A 88 -10.49 8.84 8.96
CA HIS A 88 -11.34 9.05 7.79
C HIS A 88 -12.67 8.28 7.97
N ARG A 89 -13.58 8.39 7.00
CA ARG A 89 -14.94 7.80 7.11
C ARG A 89 -14.96 6.31 7.42
N ASP A 90 -14.07 5.53 6.79
CA ASP A 90 -14.03 4.08 6.89
C ASP A 90 -13.11 3.58 8.04
N GLY A 91 -12.70 4.48 8.95
CA GLY A 91 -11.93 4.17 10.17
C GLY A 91 -10.64 4.98 10.30
N THR A 92 -9.62 4.40 10.94
CA THR A 92 -8.33 5.07 11.14
C THR A 92 -7.23 4.33 10.38
N ILE A 93 -6.54 5.03 9.49
CA ILE A 93 -5.29 4.57 8.88
C ILE A 93 -4.16 4.88 9.84
N THR A 94 -3.52 3.87 10.40
CA THR A 94 -2.57 4.05 11.51
C THR A 94 -1.15 4.38 11.06
N SER A 95 -0.81 4.14 9.79
CA SER A 95 0.49 4.51 9.18
C SER A 95 0.46 4.43 7.65
N CYS A 96 1.58 4.74 6.99
CA CYS A 96 1.78 4.46 5.57
C CYS A 96 1.66 2.95 5.26
N ALA A 97 2.21 2.09 6.12
CA ALA A 97 2.17 0.64 5.94
C ALA A 97 0.73 0.10 6.08
N ASP A 98 -0.03 0.62 7.05
CA ASP A 98 -1.44 0.27 7.21
C ASP A 98 -2.29 0.74 6.02
N ALA A 99 -2.00 1.94 5.47
CA ALA A 99 -2.65 2.42 4.26
C ALA A 99 -2.44 1.46 3.08
N ILE A 100 -1.19 1.02 2.87
CA ILE A 100 -0.84 0.04 1.84
C ILE A 100 -1.59 -1.28 2.09
N ALA A 101 -1.60 -1.77 3.33
CA ALA A 101 -2.28 -3.02 3.70
C ALA A 101 -3.78 -2.97 3.36
N ARG A 102 -4.46 -1.89 3.73
CA ARG A 102 -5.90 -1.70 3.43
C ARG A 102 -6.16 -1.64 1.93
N THR A 103 -5.29 -0.98 1.17
CA THR A 103 -5.39 -0.96 -0.30
C THR A 103 -5.23 -2.35 -0.90
N LEU A 104 -4.24 -3.13 -0.45
CA LEU A 104 -4.05 -4.51 -0.91
C LEU A 104 -5.22 -5.42 -0.50
N GLU A 105 -5.77 -5.23 0.71
CA GLU A 105 -6.94 -5.96 1.16
C GLU A 105 -8.19 -5.65 0.31
N HIS A 106 -8.41 -4.38 -0.05
CA HIS A 106 -9.47 -4.00 -0.99
C HIS A 106 -9.28 -4.63 -2.36
N PHE A 107 -8.06 -4.64 -2.87
CA PHE A 107 -7.71 -5.31 -4.12
C PHE A 107 -8.03 -6.81 -4.08
N ILE A 108 -7.63 -7.52 -3.01
CA ILE A 108 -7.90 -8.96 -2.83
C ILE A 108 -9.41 -9.25 -2.79
N LYS A 109 -10.19 -8.39 -2.12
CA LYS A 109 -11.64 -8.55 -1.98
C LYS A 109 -12.42 -8.20 -3.25
N GLY A 110 -11.78 -7.64 -4.29
CA GLY A 110 -12.45 -7.16 -5.49
C GLY A 110 -13.46 -6.03 -5.20
N ALA A 111 -13.25 -5.29 -4.12
CA ALA A 111 -14.17 -4.23 -3.71
C ALA A 111 -14.06 -3.01 -4.65
N PRO A 112 -15.15 -2.28 -4.91
CA PRO A 112 -15.11 -1.06 -5.70
C PRO A 112 -14.18 -0.03 -5.04
N VAL A 113 -13.35 0.62 -5.86
CA VAL A 113 -12.46 1.69 -5.40
C VAL A 113 -13.29 2.92 -5.11
N LYS A 114 -13.43 3.27 -3.83
CA LYS A 114 -14.01 4.55 -3.43
C LYS A 114 -12.99 5.65 -3.68
N GLU A 115 -13.48 6.84 -4.05
CA GLU A 115 -12.62 8.02 -4.11
C GLU A 115 -12.01 8.32 -2.72
N PRO A 116 -10.77 8.82 -2.66
CA PRO A 116 -10.16 9.25 -1.41
C PRO A 116 -11.00 10.34 -0.75
N ASP A 117 -11.46 10.10 0.47
CA ASP A 117 -12.28 11.07 1.23
C ASP A 117 -11.41 12.17 1.86
N GLU A 118 -10.87 13.06 1.02
CA GLU A 118 -10.00 14.17 1.46
C GLU A 118 -10.73 15.17 2.35
N GLY A 119 -12.05 15.32 2.20
CA GLY A 119 -12.86 16.31 2.93
C GLY A 119 -13.17 15.93 4.39
N GLN A 120 -13.09 14.65 4.75
CA GLN A 120 -13.35 14.16 6.12
C GLN A 120 -12.08 13.61 6.80
N ALA A 121 -10.95 13.61 6.10
CA ALA A 121 -9.70 13.11 6.62
C ALA A 121 -9.05 14.11 7.58
N ARG A 122 -8.75 13.66 8.80
CA ARG A 122 -8.06 14.47 9.81
C ARG A 122 -7.00 13.65 10.52
N LEU A 123 -5.87 14.29 10.85
CA LEU A 123 -4.87 13.64 11.69
C LEU A 123 -5.49 13.37 13.06
N GLU A 124 -5.27 12.15 13.58
CA GLU A 124 -5.57 11.85 14.98
C GLU A 124 -4.67 12.75 15.83
N THR A 125 -5.28 13.58 16.68
CA THR A 125 -4.53 14.35 17.68
C THR A 125 -3.84 13.35 18.60
N ALA A 126 -2.53 13.50 18.80
CA ALA A 126 -1.83 12.67 19.78
C ALA A 126 -2.53 12.81 21.14
N PRO A 127 -2.75 11.72 21.88
CA PRO A 127 -3.11 11.86 23.29
C PRO A 127 -1.99 12.63 23.99
N ASP A 128 -2.39 13.58 24.83
CA ASP A 128 -1.48 14.34 25.72
C ASP A 128 -0.61 13.40 26.58
#